data_AF-A0A1V5TUN2-F1
#
_entry.id   AF-A0A1V5TUN2-F1
#
_cell.length_a   1.000
_cell.length_b   1.000
_cell.length_c   1.000
_cell.angle_alpha   90.00
_cell.angle_beta   90.00
_cell.angle_gamma   90.00
#
_symmetry.space_group_name_H-M   'P 1'
#
loop_
_entity.id
_entity.type
_entity.pdbx_description
1 polymer ?
#
loop_
_entity_poly.entity_id
_entity_poly.type
_entity_poly.pdbx_seq_one_letter_code
_entity_poly.pdbx_strand_id
1 'polypeptide(L)'
;MADNKRETERAELHRTIWAIANDLRGSVDGWDFKQYVLGMLFYRYISENLAAYVNRGEREAGNADFDYARLSDAEAEQARADLVDVKGFFILPSELFENVRQKAADDENLNETLERVFRNIEASAQGTGSEDDFKGLFDDIDVNSNKLGGTVAQRNGRLAKLLNAIGDLKLGTFGENTIDVFGDAYEFLMTMYAGSSGKSGGEFFTPQEVSELLARIALVGKSEVNKVYDIITANLIQFNDAKSRCA
;
A
#
# COMPACT_ATOMS: atom_id res chain seq x y z
N MET A 1 24.81 -0.95 12.54
CA MET A 1 24.69 -1.70 11.27
C MET A 1 23.25 -1.80 10.75
N ALA A 2 22.22 -1.90 11.61
CA ALA A 2 20.81 -1.83 11.19
C ALA A 2 20.39 -0.46 10.62
N ASP A 3 20.94 0.64 11.13
CA ASP A 3 20.64 2.01 10.68
C ASP A 3 20.91 2.24 9.19
N ASN A 4 22.06 1.76 8.70
CA ASN A 4 22.49 1.95 7.32
C ASN A 4 21.61 1.17 6.32
N LYS A 5 21.01 0.05 6.73
CA LYS A 5 20.11 -0.73 5.88
C LYS A 5 18.77 0.01 5.69
N ARG A 6 18.21 0.57 6.76
CA ARG A 6 16.96 1.34 6.74
C ARG A 6 17.10 2.62 5.92
N GLU A 7 18.19 3.37 6.11
CA GLU A 7 18.45 4.56 5.29
C GLU A 7 18.59 4.22 3.80
N THR A 8 19.21 3.08 3.48
CA THR A 8 19.33 2.60 2.10
C THR A 8 17.97 2.23 1.51
N GLU A 9 17.13 1.49 2.24
CA GLU A 9 15.76 1.12 1.83
C GLU A 9 14.88 2.37 1.63
N ARG A 10 14.95 3.35 2.54
CA ARG A 10 14.25 4.64 2.44
C ARG A 10 14.73 5.45 1.24
N ALA A 11 16.04 5.50 0.99
CA ALA A 11 16.59 6.19 -0.17
C ALA A 11 16.18 5.52 -1.50
N GLU A 12 16.15 4.18 -1.56
CA GLU A 12 15.65 3.43 -2.72
C GLU A 12 14.15 3.69 -2.95
N LEU A 13 13.35 3.72 -1.88
CA LEU A 13 11.93 4.06 -1.93
C LEU A 13 11.73 5.47 -2.50
N HIS A 14 12.38 6.47 -1.92
CA HIS A 14 12.31 7.86 -2.37
C HIS A 14 12.73 8.01 -3.83
N ARG A 15 13.83 7.37 -4.23
CA ARG A 15 14.33 7.41 -5.60
C ARG A 15 13.33 6.82 -6.59
N THR A 16 12.72 5.69 -6.23
CA THR A 16 11.75 5.02 -7.08
C THR A 16 10.47 5.84 -7.22
N ILE A 17 9.91 6.32 -6.10
CA ILE A 17 8.74 7.21 -6.12
C ILE A 17 9.03 8.46 -6.97
N TRP A 18 10.21 9.06 -6.82
CA TRP A 18 10.61 10.24 -7.60
C TRP A 18 10.76 9.94 -9.10
N ALA A 19 11.32 8.79 -9.46
CA ALA A 19 11.43 8.37 -10.86
C ALA A 19 10.06 8.19 -11.52
N ILE A 20 9.13 7.52 -10.83
CA ILE A 20 7.74 7.37 -11.29
C ILE A 20 7.07 8.74 -11.40
N ALA A 21 7.24 9.59 -10.38
CA ALA A 21 6.66 10.92 -10.35
C ALA A 21 7.15 11.77 -11.53
N ASN A 22 8.42 11.64 -11.92
CA ASN A 22 8.97 12.35 -13.07
C ASN A 22 8.39 11.83 -14.40
N ASP A 23 8.15 10.52 -14.51
CA ASP A 23 7.53 9.89 -15.67
C ASP A 23 6.05 10.24 -15.84
N LEU A 24 5.32 10.44 -14.73
CA LEU A 24 3.91 10.85 -14.72
C LEU A 24 3.73 12.38 -14.66
N ARG A 25 4.82 13.14 -14.49
CA ARG A 25 4.83 14.60 -14.35
C ARG A 25 4.28 15.26 -15.61
N GLY A 26 3.31 16.14 -15.43
CA GLY A 26 2.75 16.99 -16.49
C GLY A 26 1.35 16.59 -16.96
N SER A 27 0.90 15.36 -16.70
CA SER A 27 -0.48 14.92 -16.99
C SER A 27 -1.30 14.56 -15.76
N VAL A 28 -0.63 14.23 -14.65
CA VAL A 28 -1.25 13.93 -13.35
C VAL A 28 -0.76 14.98 -12.36
N ASP A 29 -1.67 15.58 -11.58
CA ASP A 29 -1.27 16.48 -10.49
C ASP A 29 -0.71 15.68 -9.30
N GLY A 30 0.06 16.33 -8.42
CA GLY A 30 0.73 15.59 -7.34
C GLY A 30 -0.23 14.99 -6.31
N TRP A 31 -1.48 15.47 -6.24
CA TRP A 31 -2.49 14.94 -5.34
C TRP A 31 -3.05 13.62 -5.86
N ASP A 32 -3.44 13.56 -7.13
CA ASP A 32 -3.87 12.30 -7.74
C ASP A 32 -2.73 11.29 -7.77
N PHE A 33 -1.50 11.75 -8.06
CA PHE A 33 -0.33 10.89 -8.09
C PHE A 33 -0.12 10.13 -6.77
N LYS A 34 -0.32 10.83 -5.64
CA LYS A 34 -0.27 10.23 -4.31
C LYS A 34 -1.25 9.06 -4.19
N GLN A 35 -2.49 9.21 -4.67
CA GLN A 35 -3.50 8.17 -4.59
C GLN A 35 -3.10 6.92 -5.38
N TYR A 36 -2.59 7.08 -6.60
CA TYR A 36 -2.09 5.95 -7.39
C TYR A 36 -0.92 5.22 -6.72
N VAL A 37 0.06 5.97 -6.18
CA VAL A 37 1.24 5.35 -5.55
C VAL A 37 0.87 4.63 -4.26
N LEU A 38 0.15 5.29 -3.36
CA LEU A 38 -0.24 4.70 -2.07
C LEU A 38 -1.18 3.52 -2.28
N GLY A 39 -2.14 3.63 -3.20
CA GLY A 39 -3.05 2.56 -3.55
C GLY A 39 -2.36 1.32 -4.10
N MET A 40 -1.41 1.49 -5.02
CA MET A 40 -0.64 0.37 -5.57
C MET A 40 0.31 -0.25 -4.55
N LEU A 41 0.91 0.57 -3.67
CA LEU A 41 1.70 0.07 -2.53
C LEU A 41 0.84 -0.75 -1.57
N PHE A 42 -0.36 -0.27 -1.26
CA PHE A 42 -1.29 -0.96 -0.39
C PHE A 42 -1.76 -2.28 -1.02
N TYR A 43 -2.12 -2.27 -2.31
CA TYR A 43 -2.48 -3.47 -3.06
C TYR A 43 -1.35 -4.51 -3.08
N ARG A 44 -0.09 -4.06 -3.28
CA ARG A 44 1.09 -4.94 -3.15
C ARG A 44 1.17 -5.55 -1.75
N TYR A 45 1.02 -4.72 -0.72
CA TYR A 45 1.11 -5.16 0.67
C TYR A 45 0.08 -6.22 1.04
N ILE A 46 -1.21 -5.99 0.75
CA ILE A 46 -2.26 -6.97 1.07
C ILE A 46 -2.09 -8.27 0.28
N SER A 47 -1.63 -8.18 -0.97
CA SER A 47 -1.34 -9.35 -1.81
C SER A 47 -0.22 -10.20 -1.21
N GLU A 48 0.91 -9.58 -0.87
CA GLU A 48 2.05 -10.28 -0.28
C GLU A 48 1.73 -10.79 1.14
N ASN A 49 0.97 -10.03 1.94
CA ASN A 49 0.56 -10.45 3.28
C ASN A 49 -0.32 -11.70 3.24
N LEU A 50 -1.32 -11.73 2.36
CA LEU A 50 -2.21 -12.87 2.19
C LEU A 50 -1.42 -14.08 1.69
N ALA A 51 -0.66 -13.95 0.61
CA ALA A 51 0.13 -15.04 0.05
C ALA A 51 1.14 -15.59 1.08
N ALA A 52 1.84 -14.73 1.81
CA ALA A 52 2.78 -15.15 2.85
C ALA A 52 2.08 -15.82 4.05
N TYR A 53 0.85 -15.42 4.38
CA TYR A 53 0.06 -16.07 5.42
C TYR A 53 -0.34 -17.49 5.01
N VAL A 54 -0.95 -17.65 3.83
CA VAL A 54 -1.37 -18.97 3.32
C VAL A 54 -0.16 -19.89 3.15
N ASN A 55 0.91 -19.39 2.52
CA ASN A 55 2.13 -20.17 2.30
C ASN A 55 2.75 -20.65 3.62
N ARG A 56 2.71 -19.84 4.67
CA ARG A 56 3.22 -20.23 5.98
C ARG A 56 2.39 -21.33 6.61
N GLY A 57 1.06 -21.17 6.62
CA GLY A 57 0.15 -22.18 7.17
C GLY A 57 0.29 -23.55 6.48
N GLU A 58 0.35 -23.56 5.15
CA GLU A 58 0.52 -24.79 4.37
C GLU A 58 1.89 -25.45 4.58
N ARG A 59 2.96 -24.64 4.66
CA ARG A 59 4.31 -25.15 4.94
C ARG A 59 4.44 -25.72 6.34
N GLU A 60 3.81 -25.10 7.33
CA GLU A 60 3.73 -25.62 8.70
C GLU A 60 2.91 -26.92 8.79
N ALA A 61 1.90 -27.07 7.93
CA ALA A 61 1.11 -28.30 7.79
C ALA A 61 1.84 -29.43 7.04
N GLY A 62 3.05 -29.17 6.51
CA GLY A 62 3.91 -30.17 5.85
C GLY A 62 4.05 -30.00 4.34
N ASN A 63 3.38 -29.03 3.73
CA ASN A 63 3.49 -28.74 2.29
C ASN A 63 4.62 -27.72 2.03
N ALA A 64 5.87 -28.15 2.17
CA ALA A 64 7.04 -27.27 2.13
C ALA A 64 7.18 -26.45 0.83
N ASP A 65 6.73 -27.00 -0.30
CA ASP A 65 6.82 -26.37 -1.63
C ASP A 65 5.54 -25.62 -2.03
N PHE A 66 4.58 -25.45 -1.12
CA PHE A 66 3.33 -24.75 -1.42
C PHE A 66 3.57 -23.28 -1.75
N ASP A 67 2.88 -22.83 -2.79
CA ASP A 67 2.89 -21.44 -3.26
C ASP A 67 1.49 -21.03 -3.75
N TYR A 68 0.82 -20.21 -2.94
CA TYR A 68 -0.50 -19.66 -3.19
C TYR A 68 -0.57 -18.91 -4.53
N ALA A 69 0.52 -18.26 -4.96
CA ALA A 69 0.55 -17.54 -6.23
C ALA A 69 0.45 -18.46 -7.46
N ARG A 70 0.71 -19.75 -7.30
CA ARG A 70 0.64 -20.76 -8.37
C ARG A 70 -0.63 -21.60 -8.34
N LEU A 71 -1.47 -21.41 -7.33
CA LEU A 71 -2.72 -22.13 -7.19
C LEU A 71 -3.73 -21.66 -8.24
N SER A 72 -4.68 -22.52 -8.63
CA SER A 72 -5.79 -22.08 -9.46
C SER A 72 -6.82 -21.29 -8.66
N ASP A 73 -7.48 -20.32 -9.30
CA ASP A 73 -8.54 -19.52 -8.66
C ASP A 73 -9.67 -20.40 -8.09
N ALA A 74 -9.99 -21.51 -8.78
CA ALA A 74 -11.04 -22.44 -8.34
C ALA A 74 -10.68 -23.19 -7.05
N GLU A 75 -9.41 -23.52 -6.86
CA GLU A 75 -8.92 -24.14 -5.62
C GLU A 75 -8.84 -23.10 -4.50
N ALA A 76 -8.37 -21.89 -4.80
CA ALA A 76 -8.28 -20.81 -3.82
C ALA A 76 -9.65 -20.39 -3.27
N GLU A 77 -10.70 -20.41 -4.08
CA GLU A 77 -12.07 -20.04 -3.67
C GLU A 77 -12.58 -20.92 -2.52
N GLN A 78 -12.08 -22.15 -2.38
CA GLN A 78 -12.45 -23.05 -1.28
C GLN A 78 -11.99 -22.51 0.08
N ALA A 79 -10.88 -21.77 0.11
CA ALA A 79 -10.32 -21.17 1.31
C ALA A 79 -10.87 -19.75 1.58
N ARG A 80 -11.76 -19.22 0.73
CA ARG A 80 -12.26 -17.85 0.84
C ARG A 80 -12.91 -17.57 2.19
N ALA A 81 -13.80 -18.45 2.67
CA ALA A 81 -14.52 -18.23 3.92
C ALA A 81 -13.55 -18.13 5.11
N ASP A 82 -12.59 -19.05 5.19
CA ASP A 82 -11.60 -19.11 6.27
C ASP A 82 -10.64 -17.91 6.23
N LEU A 83 -10.22 -17.50 5.03
CA LEU A 83 -9.32 -16.35 4.87
C LEU A 83 -10.01 -15.03 5.17
N VAL A 84 -11.28 -14.86 4.78
CA VAL A 84 -12.05 -13.68 5.13
C VAL A 84 -12.29 -13.60 6.63
N ASP A 85 -12.55 -14.72 7.32
CA ASP A 85 -12.74 -14.73 8.78
C ASP A 85 -11.46 -14.33 9.53
N VAL A 86 -10.30 -14.79 9.07
CA VAL A 86 -9.01 -14.53 9.75
C VAL A 86 -8.38 -13.19 9.36
N LYS A 87 -8.47 -12.80 8.07
CA LYS A 87 -7.78 -11.62 7.52
C LYS A 87 -8.71 -10.46 7.20
N GLY A 88 -10.02 -10.68 7.11
CA GLY A 88 -11.01 -9.68 6.75
C GLY A 88 -11.17 -9.43 5.25
N PHE A 89 -10.33 -10.05 4.40
CA PHE A 89 -10.36 -9.91 2.95
C PHE A 89 -9.81 -11.17 2.26
N PHE A 90 -10.08 -11.28 0.96
CA PHE A 90 -9.61 -12.37 0.12
C PHE A 90 -9.19 -11.86 -1.26
N ILE A 91 -8.11 -12.44 -1.78
CA ILE A 91 -7.55 -12.10 -3.09
C ILE A 91 -7.27 -13.40 -3.82
N LEU A 92 -7.78 -13.53 -5.04
CA LEU A 92 -7.53 -14.69 -5.88
C LEU A 92 -6.06 -14.75 -6.31
N PRO A 93 -5.48 -15.94 -6.54
CA PRO A 93 -4.14 -16.09 -7.09
C PRO A 93 -3.94 -15.27 -8.36
N SER A 94 -4.88 -15.30 -9.31
CA SER A 94 -4.77 -14.52 -10.55
C SER A 94 -4.78 -13.00 -10.35
N GLU A 95 -5.29 -12.54 -9.20
CA GLU A 95 -5.45 -11.15 -8.79
C GLU A 95 -4.36 -10.69 -7.82
N LEU A 96 -3.40 -11.55 -7.47
CA LEU A 96 -2.25 -11.16 -6.67
C LEU A 96 -1.37 -10.17 -7.44
N PHE A 97 -0.81 -9.20 -6.71
CA PHE A 97 0.08 -8.18 -7.27
C PHE A 97 1.18 -8.77 -8.18
N GLU A 98 1.84 -9.85 -7.77
CA GLU A 98 2.89 -10.49 -8.56
C GLU A 98 2.37 -11.00 -9.91
N ASN A 99 1.22 -11.68 -9.90
CA ASN A 99 0.63 -12.28 -11.09
C ASN A 99 0.04 -11.24 -12.04
N VAL A 100 -0.60 -10.20 -11.50
CA VAL A 100 -1.06 -9.05 -12.30
C VAL A 100 0.13 -8.32 -12.92
N ARG A 101 1.20 -8.08 -12.14
CA ARG A 101 2.42 -7.46 -12.65
C ARG A 101 3.07 -8.25 -13.78
N GLN A 102 3.13 -9.58 -13.67
CA GLN A 102 3.69 -10.43 -14.73
C GLN A 102 2.91 -10.33 -16.04
N LYS A 103 1.59 -10.18 -15.97
CA LYS A 103 0.70 -10.05 -17.14
C LYS A 103 0.55 -8.61 -17.64
N ALA A 104 0.93 -7.62 -16.83
CA ALA A 104 0.68 -6.20 -17.09
C ALA A 104 1.29 -5.68 -18.40
N ALA A 105 2.37 -6.29 -18.89
CA ALA A 105 2.99 -5.89 -20.16
C ALA A 105 2.18 -6.35 -21.39
N ASP A 106 1.47 -7.47 -21.26
CA ASP A 106 0.72 -8.11 -22.35
C ASP A 106 -0.79 -7.84 -22.26
N ASP A 107 -1.27 -7.27 -21.15
CA ASP A 107 -2.68 -6.93 -20.93
C ASP A 107 -3.05 -5.59 -21.58
N GLU A 108 -3.70 -5.65 -22.75
CA GLU A 108 -4.22 -4.48 -23.45
C GLU A 108 -5.30 -3.72 -22.66
N ASN A 109 -5.93 -4.35 -21.65
CA ASN A 109 -7.01 -3.80 -20.83
C ASN A 109 -6.67 -3.84 -19.32
N LEU A 110 -5.39 -3.60 -18.99
CA LEU A 110 -4.89 -3.60 -17.61
C LEU A 110 -5.72 -2.71 -16.66
N ASN A 111 -6.21 -1.57 -17.13
CA ASN A 111 -7.14 -0.70 -16.39
C ASN A 111 -8.39 -1.47 -15.90
N GLU A 112 -9.04 -2.24 -16.77
CA GLU A 112 -10.24 -3.02 -16.40
C GLU A 112 -9.89 -4.19 -15.48
N THR A 113 -8.71 -4.80 -15.68
CA THR A 113 -8.19 -5.83 -14.78
C THR A 113 -7.99 -5.28 -13.38
N LEU A 114 -7.34 -4.12 -13.22
CA LEU A 114 -7.10 -3.49 -11.92
C LEU A 114 -8.41 -3.04 -11.26
N GLU A 115 -9.33 -2.44 -12.02
CA GLU A 115 -10.65 -2.05 -11.52
C GLU A 115 -11.42 -3.26 -10.97
N ARG A 116 -11.39 -4.39 -11.68
CA ARG A 116 -12.00 -5.65 -11.24
C ARG A 116 -11.34 -6.18 -9.97
N VAL A 117 -10.01 -6.18 -9.91
CA VAL A 117 -9.24 -6.63 -8.74
C VAL A 117 -9.61 -5.82 -7.50
N PHE A 118 -9.57 -4.49 -7.60
CA PHE A 118 -9.92 -3.62 -6.47
C PHE A 118 -11.35 -3.84 -6.00
N ARG A 119 -12.31 -3.93 -6.94
CA ARG A 119 -13.70 -4.24 -6.60
C ARG A 119 -13.87 -5.60 -5.94
N ASN A 120 -13.14 -6.63 -6.38
CA ASN A 120 -13.21 -7.97 -5.81
C ASN A 120 -12.64 -8.02 -4.39
N ILE A 121 -11.56 -7.27 -4.13
CA ILE A 121 -10.99 -7.12 -2.79
C ILE A 121 -12.02 -6.47 -1.86
N GLU A 122 -12.64 -5.35 -2.26
CA GLU A 122 -13.66 -4.69 -1.43
C GLU A 122 -14.90 -5.57 -1.22
N ALA A 123 -15.35 -6.25 -2.27
CA ALA A 123 -16.49 -7.17 -2.20
C ALA A 123 -16.20 -8.41 -1.34
N SER A 124 -14.92 -8.79 -1.18
CA SER A 124 -14.54 -9.91 -0.32
C SER A 124 -14.75 -9.62 1.16
N ALA A 125 -14.62 -8.36 1.56
CA ALA A 125 -14.82 -7.90 2.94
C ALA A 125 -16.29 -7.59 3.26
N GLN A 126 -17.15 -7.48 2.25
CA GLN A 126 -18.55 -7.10 2.41
C GLN A 126 -19.32 -8.10 3.27
N GLY A 127 -20.06 -7.59 4.27
CA GLY A 127 -20.83 -8.41 5.21
C GLY A 127 -20.01 -9.04 6.34
N THR A 128 -18.73 -8.66 6.48
CA THR A 128 -17.84 -9.15 7.54
C THR A 128 -17.52 -8.04 8.54
N GLY A 129 -16.85 -8.38 9.65
CA GLY A 129 -16.41 -7.39 10.64
C GLY A 129 -15.40 -6.36 10.10
N SER A 130 -14.80 -6.62 8.93
CA SER A 130 -13.82 -5.75 8.27
C SER A 130 -14.40 -4.95 7.10
N GLU A 131 -15.73 -4.98 6.87
CA GLU A 131 -16.36 -4.23 5.77
C GLU A 131 -15.99 -2.74 5.84
N ASP A 132 -16.09 -2.11 7.01
CA ASP A 132 -15.84 -0.68 7.19
C ASP A 132 -14.38 -0.29 6.96
N ASP A 133 -13.43 -1.24 7.08
CA ASP A 133 -12.00 -1.00 6.87
C ASP A 133 -11.61 -1.04 5.37
N PHE A 134 -12.36 -1.79 4.55
CA PHE A 134 -12.05 -2.00 3.13
C PHE A 134 -12.99 -1.25 2.18
N LYS A 135 -14.16 -0.85 2.65
CA LYS A 135 -15.15 -0.16 1.82
C LYS A 135 -14.65 1.21 1.37
N GLY A 136 -14.56 1.40 0.06
CA GLY A 136 -14.12 2.64 -0.56
C GLY A 136 -12.62 2.91 -0.41
N LEU A 137 -11.84 1.87 -0.09
CA LEU A 137 -10.39 1.98 0.08
C LEU A 137 -9.69 2.31 -1.25
N PHE A 138 -10.25 1.86 -2.38
CA PHE A 138 -9.71 2.12 -3.70
C PHE A 138 -10.54 3.12 -4.53
N ASP A 139 -11.58 3.74 -3.94
CA ASP A 139 -12.48 4.70 -4.62
C ASP A 139 -11.74 5.92 -5.19
N ASP A 140 -10.67 6.34 -4.52
CA ASP A 140 -9.85 7.49 -4.94
C ASP A 140 -8.91 7.16 -6.12
N ILE A 141 -8.81 5.89 -6.56
CA ILE A 141 -7.93 5.44 -7.63
C ILE A 141 -8.70 5.26 -8.93
N ASP A 142 -8.72 6.30 -9.76
CA ASP A 142 -9.34 6.23 -11.09
C ASP A 142 -8.37 5.68 -12.16
N VAL A 143 -8.32 4.36 -12.32
CA VAL A 143 -7.52 3.69 -13.36
C VAL A 143 -7.97 4.02 -14.80
N ASN A 144 -9.15 4.62 -14.96
CA ASN A 144 -9.70 5.06 -16.25
C ASN A 144 -9.53 6.56 -16.51
N SER A 145 -8.83 7.27 -15.63
CA SER A 145 -8.70 8.72 -15.70
C SER A 145 -8.05 9.20 -16.99
N ASN A 146 -8.60 10.28 -17.58
CA ASN A 146 -7.97 10.99 -18.69
C ASN A 146 -6.60 11.59 -18.32
N LYS A 147 -6.32 11.76 -17.01
CA LYS A 147 -5.03 12.23 -16.49
C LYS A 147 -3.93 11.18 -16.68
N LEU A 148 -4.29 9.89 -16.66
CA LEU A 148 -3.39 8.78 -17.00
C LEU A 148 -3.15 8.65 -18.50
N GLY A 149 -3.89 9.34 -19.36
CA GLY A 149 -3.64 9.36 -20.79
C GLY A 149 -4.93 9.48 -21.60
N GLY A 150 -4.81 10.00 -22.82
CA GLY A 150 -5.97 10.17 -23.71
C GLY A 150 -6.46 8.89 -24.35
N THR A 151 -5.68 7.80 -24.27
CA THR A 151 -6.00 6.49 -24.87
C THR A 151 -5.79 5.37 -23.86
N VAL A 152 -6.53 4.27 -24.00
CA VAL A 152 -6.41 3.07 -23.14
C VAL A 152 -4.96 2.55 -23.12
N ALA A 153 -4.30 2.47 -24.28
CA ALA A 153 -2.91 2.05 -24.38
C ALA A 153 -1.94 2.95 -23.59
N GLN A 154 -2.13 4.27 -23.61
CA GLN A 154 -1.29 5.19 -22.81
C GLN A 154 -1.53 5.02 -21.31
N ARG A 155 -2.78 4.85 -20.90
CA ARG A 155 -3.13 4.62 -19.49
C ARG A 155 -2.52 3.31 -19.00
N ASN A 156 -2.70 2.23 -19.75
CA ASN A 156 -2.18 0.91 -19.40
C ASN A 156 -0.66 0.88 -19.40
N GLY A 157 0.00 1.55 -20.35
CA GLY A 157 1.44 1.72 -20.32
C GLY A 157 1.96 2.43 -19.06
N ARG A 158 1.22 3.41 -18.52
CA ARG A 158 1.58 4.10 -17.28
C ARG A 158 1.26 3.29 -16.02
N LEU A 159 0.12 2.59 -15.99
CA LEU A 159 -0.24 1.68 -14.92
C LEU A 159 0.75 0.51 -14.83
N ALA A 160 1.15 -0.08 -15.96
CA ALA A 160 2.16 -1.13 -16.02
C ALA A 160 3.52 -0.64 -15.52
N LYS A 161 3.93 0.58 -15.88
CA LYS A 161 5.14 1.21 -15.32
C LYS A 161 5.05 1.39 -13.80
N LEU A 162 3.91 1.85 -13.30
CA LEU A 162 3.66 2.03 -11.87
C LEU A 162 3.75 0.69 -11.14
N LEU A 163 3.07 -0.35 -11.62
CA LEU A 163 3.14 -1.71 -11.06
C LEU A 163 4.58 -2.24 -11.04
N ASN A 164 5.33 -2.07 -12.14
CA ASN A 164 6.71 -2.53 -12.19
C ASN A 164 7.61 -1.79 -11.21
N ALA A 165 7.52 -0.46 -11.18
CA ALA A 165 8.34 0.34 -10.28
C ALA A 165 8.01 0.07 -8.82
N ILE A 166 6.72 -0.07 -8.46
CA ILE A 166 6.33 -0.49 -7.11
C ILE A 166 6.79 -1.90 -6.81
N GLY A 167 6.74 -2.83 -7.76
CA GLY A 167 7.18 -4.20 -7.58
C GLY A 167 8.70 -4.37 -7.46
N ASP A 168 9.48 -3.46 -8.05
CA ASP A 168 10.95 -3.45 -7.98
C ASP A 168 11.48 -2.91 -6.64
N LEU A 169 10.61 -2.26 -5.84
CA LEU A 169 10.97 -1.82 -4.50
C LEU A 169 11.36 -3.00 -3.62
N LYS A 170 12.55 -2.94 -3.03
CA LYS A 170 13.04 -3.92 -2.07
C LYS A 170 12.54 -3.60 -0.67
N LEU A 171 11.25 -3.82 -0.44
CA LEU A 171 10.59 -3.49 0.83
C LEU A 171 10.83 -4.52 1.97
N GLY A 172 11.75 -5.48 1.75
CA GLY A 172 12.00 -6.57 2.69
C GLY A 172 10.78 -7.49 2.85
N THR A 173 10.80 -8.35 3.86
CA THR A 173 9.63 -9.16 4.23
C THR A 173 8.65 -8.26 4.97
N PHE A 174 7.43 -8.09 4.44
CA PHE A 174 6.37 -7.21 4.95
C PHE A 174 5.75 -7.64 6.31
N GLY A 175 6.59 -8.04 7.27
CA GLY A 175 6.21 -8.32 8.65
C GLY A 175 6.53 -7.18 9.60
N GLU A 176 7.83 -6.83 9.73
CA GLU A 176 8.31 -5.90 10.78
C GLU A 176 8.53 -4.46 10.29
N ASN A 177 8.72 -4.24 8.98
CA ASN A 177 9.10 -2.92 8.42
C ASN A 177 7.95 -2.19 7.69
N THR A 178 6.71 -2.68 7.77
CA THR A 178 5.62 -2.21 6.89
C THR A 178 5.11 -0.83 7.26
N ILE A 179 4.91 -0.57 8.56
CA ILE A 179 4.44 0.71 9.06
C ILE A 179 5.42 1.83 8.67
N ASP A 180 6.71 1.56 8.81
CA ASP A 180 7.79 2.49 8.44
C ASP A 180 7.78 2.82 6.94
N VAL A 181 7.68 1.80 6.08
CA VAL A 181 7.68 1.99 4.62
C VAL A 181 6.48 2.80 4.14
N PHE A 182 5.28 2.55 4.67
CA PHE A 182 4.09 3.32 4.31
C PHE A 182 4.18 4.76 4.82
N GLY A 183 4.67 4.95 6.04
CA GLY A 183 4.91 6.29 6.61
C GLY A 183 5.92 7.09 5.78
N ASP A 184 7.05 6.47 5.43
CA ASP A 184 8.11 7.08 4.61
C ASP A 184 7.61 7.43 3.19
N ALA A 185 6.91 6.50 2.53
CA ALA A 185 6.33 6.75 1.22
C ALA A 185 5.34 7.92 1.26
N TYR A 186 4.48 7.96 2.27
CA TYR A 186 3.49 9.01 2.47
C TYR A 186 4.15 10.37 2.71
N GLU A 187 5.08 10.46 3.67
CA GLU A 187 5.82 11.69 3.98
C GLU A 187 6.56 12.22 2.75
N PHE A 188 7.23 11.34 2.01
CA PHE A 188 7.96 11.73 0.81
C PHE A 188 7.04 12.25 -0.30
N LEU A 189 5.92 11.57 -0.55
CA LEU A 189 4.90 12.01 -1.52
C LEU A 189 4.33 13.40 -1.14
N MET A 190 4.02 13.61 0.14
CA MET A 190 3.53 14.89 0.64
C MET A 190 4.58 16.01 0.54
N THR A 191 5.84 15.71 0.87
CA THR A 191 6.96 16.65 0.72
C THR A 191 7.17 17.04 -0.75
N MET A 192 7.10 16.06 -1.66
CA MET A 192 7.19 16.31 -3.10
C MET A 192 6.06 17.22 -3.58
N TYR A 193 4.83 17.02 -3.08
CA TYR A 193 3.67 17.85 -3.40
C TYR A 193 3.80 19.29 -2.88
N ALA A 194 4.27 19.48 -1.65
CA ALA A 194 4.49 20.79 -1.07
C ALA A 194 5.52 21.61 -1.88
N GLY A 195 6.57 20.95 -2.37
CA GLY A 195 7.59 21.57 -3.21
C GLY A 195 7.14 21.91 -4.63
N SER A 196 6.20 21.14 -5.22
CA SER A 196 5.79 21.30 -6.62
C SER A 196 4.60 22.24 -6.83
N SER A 197 3.73 22.41 -5.84
CA SER A 197 2.36 22.90 -6.09
C SER A 197 2.18 24.40 -5.93
N GLY A 198 3.10 25.13 -5.28
CA GLY A 198 2.99 26.57 -5.00
C GLY A 198 1.76 27.02 -4.20
N LYS A 199 0.78 26.12 -3.99
CA LYS A 199 -0.40 26.27 -3.17
C LYS A 199 -0.04 25.78 -1.77
N SER A 200 0.23 26.72 -0.87
CA SER A 200 0.33 26.52 0.57
C SER A 200 -1.06 26.24 1.17
N GLY A 201 -1.69 25.15 0.75
CA GLY A 201 -3.04 24.77 1.16
C GLY A 201 -3.05 24.06 2.51
N GLY A 202 -2.98 24.83 3.60
CA GLY A 202 -3.69 24.61 4.87
C GLY A 202 -3.28 23.46 5.80
N GLU A 203 -2.80 22.32 5.30
CA GLU A 203 -2.45 21.18 6.15
C GLU A 203 -0.92 21.05 6.23
N PHE A 204 -0.35 21.55 7.34
CA PHE A 204 1.06 21.35 7.66
C PHE A 204 1.24 19.92 8.16
N PHE A 205 1.98 19.11 7.40
CA PHE A 205 2.42 17.80 7.84
C PHE A 205 3.46 17.95 8.96
N THR A 206 3.37 17.10 10.00
CA THR A 206 4.32 17.09 11.12
C THR A 206 5.43 16.09 10.79
N PRO A 207 6.72 16.48 10.72
CA PRO A 207 7.81 15.55 10.49
C PRO A 207 7.84 14.42 11.53
N GLN A 208 8.31 13.23 11.14
CA GLN A 208 8.30 12.04 12.01
C GLN A 208 9.02 12.29 13.34
N GLU A 209 10.14 13.01 13.33
CA GLU A 209 10.93 13.32 14.52
C GLU A 209 10.15 14.22 15.50
N VAL A 210 9.31 15.12 14.98
CA VAL A 210 8.46 15.98 15.79
C VAL A 210 7.29 15.19 16.37
N SER A 211 6.66 14.32 15.59
CA SER A 211 5.59 13.43 16.05
C SER A 211 6.08 12.44 17.11
N GLU A 212 7.29 11.88 16.94
CA GLU A 212 7.93 11.03 17.94
C GLU A 212 8.22 11.78 19.24
N LEU A 213 8.77 13.00 19.15
CA LEU A 213 9.00 13.85 20.32
C LEU A 213 7.69 14.16 21.05
N LEU A 214 6.63 14.52 20.33
CA LEU A 214 5.32 14.81 20.91
C LEU A 214 4.70 13.58 21.58
N ALA A 215 4.81 12.41 20.96
CA ALA A 215 4.37 11.15 21.56
C ALA A 215 5.16 10.84 22.83
N ARG A 216 6.49 10.94 22.80
CA ARG A 216 7.35 10.77 23.98
C ARG A 216 6.94 11.70 25.11
N ILE A 217 6.70 12.99 24.81
CA ILE A 217 6.23 13.99 25.79
C ILE A 217 4.87 13.62 26.37
N ALA A 218 3.91 13.23 25.52
CA ALA A 218 2.55 12.88 25.94
C ALA A 218 2.49 11.60 26.79
N LEU A 219 3.48 10.73 26.64
CA LEU A 219 3.58 9.43 27.31
C LEU A 219 4.51 9.41 28.53
N VAL A 220 5.23 10.51 28.82
CA VAL A 220 6.12 10.57 29.99
C VAL A 220 5.37 10.21 31.27
N GLY A 221 5.90 9.22 32.00
CA GLY A 221 5.37 8.80 33.30
C GLY A 221 4.06 8.00 33.23
N LYS A 222 3.61 7.58 32.05
CA LYS A 222 2.48 6.67 31.89
C LYS A 222 2.96 5.27 31.55
N SER A 223 2.50 4.29 32.31
CA SER A 223 2.72 2.86 32.05
C SER A 223 1.70 2.28 31.07
N GLU A 224 0.55 2.95 30.87
CA GLU A 224 -0.55 2.48 30.01
C GLU A 224 -1.25 3.65 29.32
N VAL A 225 -1.65 3.45 28.06
CA VAL A 225 -2.29 4.48 27.22
C VAL A 225 -3.70 4.03 26.86
N ASN A 226 -4.70 4.72 27.41
CA ASN A 226 -6.10 4.32 27.26
C ASN A 226 -6.79 4.97 26.05
N LYS A 227 -6.57 6.27 25.83
CA LYS A 227 -7.12 7.02 24.68
C LYS A 227 -6.11 8.04 24.18
N VAL A 228 -5.96 8.12 22.86
CA VAL A 228 -5.25 9.18 22.16
C VAL A 228 -6.30 10.01 21.43
N TYR A 229 -6.24 11.33 21.59
CA TYR A 229 -7.20 12.24 20.97
C TYR A 229 -6.43 13.25 20.12
N ASP A 230 -6.67 13.20 18.81
CA ASP A 230 -6.16 14.15 17.83
C ASP A 230 -7.35 14.83 17.15
N ILE A 231 -7.39 16.16 17.20
CA ILE A 231 -8.45 16.99 16.63
C ILE A 231 -8.29 17.21 15.12
N ILE A 232 -7.13 16.87 14.55
CA ILE A 232 -6.85 16.98 13.10
C ILE A 232 -6.25 15.65 12.63
N THR A 233 -7.15 14.75 12.24
CA THR A 233 -6.96 13.30 12.05
C THR A 233 -5.99 12.91 10.91
N ALA A 234 -5.44 13.87 10.16
CA ALA A 234 -4.50 13.62 9.07
C ALA A 234 -3.15 12.98 9.52
N ASN A 235 -2.87 12.95 10.83
CA ASN A 235 -1.57 12.52 11.41
C ASN A 235 -1.59 11.15 12.12
N LEU A 236 -2.67 10.37 12.06
CA LEU A 236 -2.83 9.15 12.86
C LEU A 236 -1.80 8.03 12.59
N ILE A 237 -1.23 7.96 11.38
CA ILE A 237 -0.21 6.98 11.01
C ILE A 237 1.06 7.17 11.86
N GLN A 238 1.46 8.41 12.15
CA GLN A 238 2.69 8.71 12.89
C GLN A 238 2.59 8.47 14.39
N PHE A 239 1.40 8.65 14.98
CA PHE A 239 1.20 8.44 16.42
C PHE A 239 1.24 6.96 16.81
N ASN A 240 0.76 6.05 15.94
CA ASN A 240 0.82 4.62 16.18
C ASN A 240 2.24 4.07 16.09
N ASP A 241 3.04 4.56 15.14
CA ASP A 241 4.46 4.21 15.01
C ASP A 241 5.27 4.66 16.24
N ALA A 242 5.09 5.92 16.68
CA ALA A 242 5.74 6.42 17.89
C ALA A 242 5.32 5.69 19.18
N LYS A 243 4.06 5.23 19.28
CA LYS A 243 3.58 4.41 20.41
C LYS A 243 4.28 3.05 20.45
N SER A 244 4.50 2.41 19.31
CA SER A 244 5.17 1.10 19.23
C SER A 244 6.64 1.15 19.65
N ARG A 245 7.32 2.29 19.41
CA ARG A 245 8.73 2.51 19.72
C ARG A 245 8.99 3.03 21.14
N CYS A 246 7.98 3.58 21.80
CA CYS A 246 8.09 4.14 23.16
C CYS A 246 7.59 3.19 24.26
N ALA A 247 6.92 2.09 23.91
CA ALA A 247 6.46 1.05 24.83
C ALA A 247 7.54 0.01 25.12
#